data_AF-A0A365UC51-F1
#
_entry.id   AF-A0A365UC51-F1
#
_cell.length_a   1.000
_cell.length_b   1.000
_cell.length_c   1.000
_cell.angle_alpha   90.00
_cell.angle_beta   90.00
_cell.angle_gamma   90.00
#
_symmetry.space_group_name_H-M   'P 1'
#
loop_
_entity.id
_entity.type
_entity.pdbx_description
1 polymer ?
#
loop_
_entity_poly.entity_id
_entity_poly.type
_entity_poly.pdbx_seq_one_letter_code
_entity_poly.pdbx_strand_id
1 'polypeptide(L)'
;MTDTALAREIDALLDAEEAAWDGSTSQGAGTLAAFREHRRPPRPVTVNFSGGITQTCWSVTRTNGTYRVIYLPTAGYFSLCVESDFGPLDIGVHGPAIDCFGSV
;
A
#
# COMPACT_ATOMS: atom_id res chain seq x y z
N MET A 1 5.05 -11.13 -16.78
CA MET A 1 4.73 -11.70 -15.44
C MET A 1 3.22 -11.79 -15.32
N THR A 2 2.66 -12.85 -14.74
CA THR A 2 1.20 -12.96 -14.53
C THR A 2 0.77 -12.22 -13.26
N ASP A 3 -0.48 -11.79 -13.18
CA ASP A 3 -1.02 -11.10 -12.00
C ASP A 3 -0.83 -11.90 -10.70
N THR A 4 -0.94 -13.23 -10.77
CA THR A 4 -0.72 -14.12 -9.63
C THR A 4 0.74 -14.17 -9.19
N ALA A 5 1.68 -14.13 -10.14
CA ALA A 5 3.11 -14.11 -9.80
C ALA A 5 3.49 -12.78 -9.14
N LEU A 6 2.99 -11.66 -9.68
CA LEU A 6 3.20 -10.35 -9.10
C LEU A 6 2.55 -10.21 -7.71
N ALA A 7 1.34 -10.74 -7.52
CA ALA A 7 0.70 -10.72 -6.21
C ALA A 7 1.56 -11.44 -5.14
N ARG A 8 2.17 -12.60 -5.48
CA ARG A 8 3.07 -13.31 -4.57
C ARG A 8 4.36 -12.54 -4.29
N GLU A 9 4.90 -11.85 -5.30
CA GLU A 9 6.07 -10.99 -5.14
C GLU A 9 5.77 -9.83 -4.19
N ILE A 10 4.63 -9.17 -4.37
CA ILE A 10 4.18 -8.10 -3.47
C ILE A 10 3.99 -8.62 -2.04
N ASP A 11 3.35 -9.78 -1.86
CA ASP A 11 3.22 -10.39 -0.54
C ASP A 11 4.58 -10.68 0.11
N ALA A 12 5.56 -11.17 -0.66
CA ALA A 12 6.91 -11.41 -0.15
C ALA A 12 7.63 -10.10 0.25
N LEU A 13 7.42 -9.00 -0.50
CA LEU A 13 7.95 -7.68 -0.12
C LEU A 13 7.35 -7.21 1.21
N LEU A 14 6.03 -7.37 1.38
CA LEU A 14 5.33 -7.01 2.61
C LEU A 14 5.77 -7.86 3.80
N ASP A 15 5.93 -9.17 3.61
CA ASP A 15 6.41 -10.09 4.64
C ASP A 15 7.83 -9.72 5.10
N ALA A 16 8.70 -9.37 4.16
CA ALA A 16 10.05 -8.92 4.47
C ALA A 16 10.06 -7.59 5.24
N GLU A 17 9.20 -6.65 4.86
CA GLU A 17 9.06 -5.36 5.53
C GLU A 17 8.52 -5.52 6.96
N GLU A 18 7.45 -6.31 7.15
CA GLU A 18 6.91 -6.61 8.48
C GLU A 18 7.93 -7.30 9.40
N ALA A 19 8.78 -8.16 8.85
CA ALA A 19 9.83 -8.83 9.60
C ALA A 19 10.98 -7.89 10.00
N ALA A 20 11.25 -6.85 9.20
CA ALA A 20 12.30 -5.87 9.43
C ALA A 20 11.83 -4.65 10.27
N TRP A 21 10.52 -4.50 10.47
CA TRP A 21 9.94 -3.34 11.14
C TRP A 21 10.38 -3.20 12.60
N ASP A 22 10.76 -1.98 13.00
CA ASP A 22 11.07 -1.66 14.39
C ASP A 22 9.78 -1.44 15.21
N GLY A 23 9.30 -2.53 15.81
CA GLY A 23 8.18 -2.52 16.75
C GLY A 23 8.57 -2.22 18.20
N SER A 24 9.79 -1.73 18.49
CA SER A 24 10.26 -1.54 19.88
C SER A 24 9.55 -0.40 20.63
N THR A 25 9.00 0.57 19.90
CA THR A 25 8.19 1.66 20.47
C THR A 25 6.70 1.31 20.48
N SER A 26 5.94 1.90 21.41
CA SER A 26 4.48 1.72 21.44
C SER A 26 3.81 2.18 20.14
N GLN A 27 4.31 3.27 19.55
CA GLN A 27 3.86 3.77 18.26
C GLN A 27 4.18 2.77 17.14
N GLY A 28 5.43 2.32 17.03
CA GLY A 28 5.85 1.35 16.01
C GLY A 28 5.07 0.03 16.10
N ALA A 29 4.84 -0.49 17.30
CA ALA A 29 4.01 -1.66 17.53
C ALA A 29 2.54 -1.43 17.12
N GLY A 30 1.99 -0.26 17.44
CA GLY A 30 0.63 0.13 17.06
C GLY A 30 0.44 0.22 15.55
N THR A 31 1.38 0.87 14.85
CA THR A 31 1.36 0.98 13.39
C THR A 31 1.41 -0.39 12.72
N LEU A 32 2.32 -1.28 13.16
CA LEU A 32 2.43 -2.63 12.61
C LEU A 32 1.14 -3.45 12.84
N ALA A 33 0.55 -3.35 14.03
CA ALA A 33 -0.70 -4.04 14.33
C ALA A 33 -1.86 -3.54 13.44
N ALA A 34 -2.00 -2.23 13.30
CA ALA A 34 -3.01 -1.61 12.44
C ALA A 34 -2.79 -1.97 10.96
N PHE A 35 -1.54 -1.99 10.49
CA PHE A 35 -1.18 -2.40 9.14
C PHE A 35 -1.63 -3.84 8.87
N ARG A 36 -1.32 -4.78 9.78
CA ARG A 36 -1.72 -6.19 9.67
C ARG A 36 -3.22 -6.40 9.63
N GLU A 37 -3.97 -5.64 10.42
CA GLU A 37 -5.44 -5.68 10.41
C GLU A 37 -6.01 -5.26 9.05
N HIS A 38 -5.42 -4.23 8.45
CA HIS A 38 -5.85 -3.71 7.16
C HIS A 38 -5.28 -4.51 5.99
N ARG A 39 -4.18 -5.25 6.18
CA ARG A 39 -3.52 -6.03 5.12
C ARG A 39 -4.50 -7.00 4.49
N ARG A 40 -4.39 -7.11 3.16
CA ARG A 40 -5.18 -8.01 2.34
C ARG A 40 -4.31 -8.58 1.22
N PRO A 41 -4.73 -9.71 0.63
CA PRO A 41 -4.09 -10.20 -0.58
C PRO A 41 -4.06 -9.10 -1.67
N PRO A 42 -2.91 -8.87 -2.33
CA PRO A 42 -2.77 -7.88 -3.37
C PRO A 42 -3.83 -8.07 -4.45
N ARG A 43 -4.52 -6.99 -4.82
CA ARG A 43 -5.53 -7.02 -5.89
C ARG A 43 -5.39 -5.82 -6.80
N PRO A 44 -5.51 -6.01 -8.12
CA PRO A 44 -5.45 -4.93 -9.07
C PRO A 44 -6.56 -3.90 -8.81
N VAL A 45 -6.20 -2.64 -8.92
CA VAL A 45 -7.08 -1.48 -8.77
C VAL A 45 -6.59 -0.37 -9.71
N THR A 46 -7.52 0.35 -10.33
CA THR A 46 -7.18 1.55 -11.10
C THR A 46 -6.98 2.71 -10.13
N VAL A 47 -5.80 3.33 -10.17
CA VAL A 47 -5.40 4.48 -9.33
C VAL A 47 -5.27 5.72 -10.20
N ASN A 48 -5.79 6.83 -9.69
CA ASN A 48 -5.63 8.15 -10.29
C ASN A 48 -4.31 8.77 -9.82
N PHE A 49 -3.64 9.45 -10.73
CA PHE A 49 -2.44 10.22 -10.46
C PHE A 49 -2.66 11.68 -10.88
N SER A 50 -1.90 12.57 -10.26
CA SER A 50 -1.88 13.99 -10.64
C SER A 50 -1.57 14.14 -12.14
N GLY A 51 -2.27 15.07 -12.80
CA GLY A 51 -2.21 15.22 -14.26
C GLY A 51 -3.28 14.43 -15.04
N GLY A 52 -4.23 13.79 -14.34
CA GLY A 52 -5.38 13.11 -14.98
C GLY A 52 -5.06 11.75 -15.58
N ILE A 53 -3.96 11.13 -15.14
CA ILE A 53 -3.49 9.82 -15.62
C ILE A 53 -4.05 8.73 -14.69
N THR A 54 -4.40 7.59 -15.25
CA THR A 54 -4.75 6.39 -14.48
C THR A 54 -3.80 5.25 -14.77
N GLN A 55 -3.51 4.44 -13.76
CA GLN A 55 -2.67 3.23 -13.88
C GLN A 55 -3.25 2.09 -13.06
N THR A 56 -3.08 0.85 -13.54
CA THR A 56 -3.34 -0.33 -12.73
C THR A 56 -2.24 -0.48 -11.69
N CYS A 57 -2.62 -0.48 -10.43
CA CYS A 57 -1.79 -0.70 -9.25
C CYS A 57 -2.36 -1.86 -8.42
N TRP A 58 -1.71 -2.25 -7.33
CA TRP A 58 -2.14 -3.36 -6.48
C TRP A 58 -2.47 -2.86 -5.08
N SER A 59 -3.73 -2.88 -4.69
CA SER A 59 -4.14 -2.55 -3.32
C SER A 59 -3.70 -3.66 -2.36
N VAL A 60 -2.93 -3.28 -1.34
CA VAL A 60 -2.35 -4.19 -0.33
C VAL A 60 -2.96 -4.02 1.05
N THR A 61 -3.63 -2.89 1.31
CA THR A 61 -4.51 -2.71 2.47
C THR A 61 -5.96 -2.51 2.03
N ARG A 62 -6.89 -2.91 2.89
CA ARG A 62 -8.29 -2.49 2.84
C ARG A 62 -8.32 -0.99 3.11
N THR A 63 -9.31 -0.32 2.52
CA THR A 63 -9.58 1.07 2.86
C THR A 63 -10.01 1.19 4.32
N ASN A 64 -9.51 2.20 5.02
CA ASN A 64 -10.05 2.60 6.33
C ASN A 64 -11.18 3.64 6.20
N GLY A 65 -11.70 3.84 4.98
CA GLY A 65 -12.69 4.85 4.65
C GLY A 65 -12.10 6.15 4.10
N THR A 66 -10.80 6.40 4.34
CA THR A 66 -10.12 7.62 3.84
C THR A 66 -8.85 7.29 3.07
N TYR A 67 -8.13 6.25 3.45
CA TYR A 67 -6.84 5.90 2.86
C TYR A 67 -6.72 4.40 2.56
N ARG A 68 -5.85 4.07 1.60
CA ARG A 68 -5.32 2.73 1.37
C ARG A 68 -3.88 2.81 0.87
N VAL A 69 -3.13 1.72 1.02
CA VAL A 69 -1.80 1.55 0.44
C VAL A 69 -1.91 0.71 -0.83
N ILE A 70 -1.23 1.16 -1.87
CA ILE A 70 -1.08 0.45 -3.14
C ILE A 70 0.40 0.17 -3.43
N TYR A 71 0.66 -0.84 -4.25
CA TYR A 71 1.95 -1.06 -4.90
C TYR A 71 1.88 -0.61 -6.36
N LEU A 72 2.90 0.15 -6.80
CA LEU A 72 3.04 0.67 -8.15
C LEU A 72 4.14 -0.11 -8.90
N PRO A 73 3.80 -1.07 -9.78
CA PRO A 73 4.83 -1.93 -10.39
C PRO A 73 5.75 -1.21 -11.37
N THR A 74 5.29 -0.10 -11.97
CA THR A 74 6.11 0.69 -12.89
C THR A 74 7.27 1.38 -12.18
N ALA A 75 7.19 1.57 -10.87
CA ALA A 75 8.21 2.23 -10.07
C ALA A 75 8.81 1.33 -8.97
N GLY A 76 8.16 0.21 -8.64
CA GLY A 76 8.68 -0.77 -7.68
C GLY A 76 8.56 -0.36 -6.21
N TYR A 77 7.60 0.50 -5.87
CA TYR A 77 7.38 0.99 -4.50
C TYR A 77 5.90 1.00 -4.10
N PHE A 78 5.64 1.30 -2.83
CA PHE A 78 4.29 1.53 -2.32
C PHE A 78 3.94 3.01 -2.25
N SER A 79 2.64 3.29 -2.30
CA SER A 79 2.10 4.64 -2.22
C SER A 79 0.84 4.68 -1.36
N LEU A 80 0.69 5.75 -0.58
CA LEU A 80 -0.55 6.08 0.09
C LEU A 80 -1.50 6.76 -0.89
N CYS A 81 -2.72 6.23 -0.97
CA CYS A 81 -3.81 6.84 -1.72
C CYS A 81 -4.90 7.32 -0.78
N VAL A 82 -5.53 8.44 -1.12
CA VAL A 82 -6.83 8.83 -0.56
C VAL A 82 -7.95 8.19 -1.35
N GLU A 83 -9.03 7.84 -0.68
CA GLU A 83 -10.29 7.50 -1.34
C GLU A 83 -10.94 8.76 -1.92
N SER A 84 -11.50 8.64 -3.13
CA SER A 84 -12.29 9.70 -3.75
C SER A 84 -13.45 9.09 -4.52
N ASP A 85 -14.38 9.94 -4.95
CA ASP A 85 -15.52 9.53 -5.80
C ASP A 85 -15.08 8.93 -7.15
N PHE A 86 -13.84 9.18 -7.57
CA PHE A 86 -13.25 8.66 -8.81
C PHE A 86 -12.35 7.43 -8.57
N GLY A 87 -12.37 6.87 -7.36
CA GLY A 87 -11.47 5.81 -6.92
C GLY A 87 -10.23 6.34 -6.19
N PRO A 88 -9.26 5.48 -5.85
CA PRO A 88 -8.08 5.88 -5.11
C PRO A 88 -7.23 6.89 -5.90
N LEU A 89 -6.75 7.92 -5.22
CA LEU A 89 -5.88 8.97 -5.75
C LEU A 89 -4.54 8.94 -5.01
N ASP A 90 -3.45 8.79 -5.75
CA ASP A 90 -2.09 8.95 -5.23
C ASP A 90 -1.85 10.41 -4.80
N ILE A 91 -1.34 10.60 -3.58
CA ILE A 91 -1.07 11.93 -2.99
C ILE A 91 0.42 12.24 -2.81
N GLY A 92 1.32 11.47 -3.43
CA GLY A 92 2.76 11.73 -3.41
C GLY A 92 3.51 11.23 -2.18
N VAL A 93 2.89 10.38 -1.34
CA VAL A 93 3.55 9.72 -0.21
C VAL A 93 3.98 8.33 -0.67
N HIS A 94 5.27 8.17 -0.98
CA HIS A 94 5.84 6.96 -1.60
C HIS A 94 6.96 6.38 -0.73
N GLY A 95 7.12 5.06 -0.76
CA GLY A 95 8.16 4.38 -0.02
C GLY A 95 7.79 2.94 0.36
N PRO A 96 8.31 2.45 1.51
CA PRO A 96 7.86 1.22 2.14
C PRO A 96 6.37 1.27 2.52
N ALA A 97 5.70 0.12 2.55
CA ALA A 97 4.25 0.03 2.73
C ALA A 97 3.81 0.49 4.12
N ILE A 98 4.53 0.12 5.17
CA ILE A 98 4.22 0.43 6.56
C ILE A 98 4.50 1.90 6.85
N ASP A 99 5.56 2.47 6.27
CA ASP A 99 5.85 3.91 6.35
C ASP A 99 4.75 4.74 5.67
N CYS A 100 4.31 4.34 4.47
CA CYS A 100 3.19 4.97 3.78
C CYS A 100 1.90 4.87 4.62
N PHE A 101 1.64 3.71 5.22
CA PHE A 101 0.47 3.49 6.06
C PHE A 101 0.47 4.36 7.33
N GLY A 102 1.63 4.49 7.99
CA GLY A 102 1.80 5.26 9.22
C GLY A 102 1.98 6.77 9.03
N SER A 103 1.89 7.27 7.79
CA SER A 103 2.02 8.70 7.48
C SER A 103 0.77 9.52 7.84
N VAL A 104 -0.32 8.87 8.28
CA VAL A 104 -1.61 9.47 8.62
C VAL A 104 -2.16 8.97 9.95
#